data_AF-A0A1M8ABP0-F1
#
_entry.id   AF-A0A1M8ABP0-F1
#
_cell.length_a   1.000
_cell.length_b   1.000
_cell.length_c   1.000
_cell.angle_alpha   90.00
_cell.angle_beta   90.00
_cell.angle_gamma   90.00
#
_symmetry.space_group_name_H-M   'P 1'
#
loop_
_entity.id
_entity.type
_entity.pdbx_description
1 polymer ?
#
loop_
_entity_poly.entity_id
_entity_poly.type
_entity_poly.pdbx_seq_one_letter_code
_entity_poly.pdbx_strand_id
1 'polypeptide(L)'
;MSATRTGPSLGALPLTAVVAVSLGNGIGANGTLPWRLPKDMAYFRAATLHAADVSREDARMREAGYERRAVPVKNAVIMGRHTWDSIPPRFRPLQGRINVVVSTTMAPSELGTPGTEQADTLLARSLDEAVQLLQERRYARYNLPGATAGTALGRAFVIGGAQLYRTALAQRPTADTWILEQLLVTRILSPIDEHTMDVFLEEFRSPVQRARDEATARTLPQELLADGEAHESRWLLVPRDEHARLVPPAQADLLGRVVDDKGIAVHFQSLMADDAAAPPVASDAARTREQAKQWKKERKLQAQKKTPMPQEAPPAKAQGRAGDPPQVQLSKTLAYILRHGTQKEHLEVRADGYVRLDAVLARPRIGKIAMDDAGRAPTHDDVEAAVHDNAKKRFELTSGSDASPADEGTCRWIRAVQGHSIAAVTDLSHTSLSPANVGEHLAEENGMHYAIHGTDEHAFEQILASGALKRMRRNQIHLAKGRPGASGIISGMRRRCTRLLYVDVGRALADGVPFDVSPNGVVLTPGVGDSGALPLSYVAHVTDAEGRQVWSCHASTQ
;
A
#
# COMPACT_ATOMS: atom_id res chain seq x y z
N MET A 1 3.39 11.69 35.24
CA MET A 1 3.65 12.82 36.16
C MET A 1 4.56 13.80 35.42
N SER A 2 4.03 14.96 35.02
CA SER A 2 4.79 15.96 34.27
C SER A 2 5.77 16.65 35.22
N ALA A 3 7.07 16.47 35.01
CA ALA A 3 8.07 17.29 35.69
C ALA A 3 7.93 18.71 35.14
N THR A 4 7.34 19.60 35.92
CA THR A 4 7.28 21.04 35.64
C THR A 4 8.70 21.56 35.48
N ARG A 5 9.11 21.80 34.23
CA ARG A 5 10.44 22.26 33.88
C ARG A 5 10.57 23.73 34.25
N THR A 6 11.54 24.06 35.10
CA THR A 6 11.74 25.39 35.72
C THR A 6 12.44 26.42 34.80
N GLY A 7 12.51 26.18 33.49
CA GLY A 7 13.17 27.05 32.50
C GLY A 7 12.20 27.92 31.71
N PRO A 8 12.69 28.85 30.86
CA PRO A 8 11.85 29.70 30.02
C PRO A 8 11.03 28.84 29.07
N SER A 9 9.77 29.22 28.90
CA SER A 9 8.88 28.54 27.96
C SER A 9 9.27 28.90 26.52
N LEU A 10 9.40 27.90 25.65
CA LEU A 10 9.46 28.09 24.19
C LEU A 10 8.05 28.22 23.56
N GLY A 11 7.00 28.28 24.39
CA GLY A 11 5.60 28.27 23.96
C GLY A 11 5.15 26.91 23.40
N ALA A 12 3.94 26.88 22.85
CA ALA A 12 3.40 25.74 22.13
C ALA A 12 4.35 25.31 21.00
N LEU A 13 4.45 24.00 20.74
CA LEU A 13 5.23 23.48 19.62
C LEU A 13 4.49 23.74 18.29
N PRO A 14 5.08 24.46 17.32
CA PRO A 14 4.48 24.59 16.00
C PRO A 14 4.59 23.28 15.23
N LEU A 15 3.45 22.77 14.77
CA LEU A 15 3.36 21.59 13.91
C LEU A 15 3.04 21.99 12.47
N THR A 16 3.62 21.24 11.55
CA THR A 16 3.30 21.32 10.12
C THR A 16 2.72 20.00 9.66
N ALA A 17 1.49 19.94 9.18
CA ALA A 17 0.97 18.73 8.53
C ALA A 17 1.43 18.70 7.06
N VAL A 18 1.80 17.53 6.55
CA VAL A 18 2.09 17.33 5.12
C VAL A 18 1.26 16.18 4.59
N VAL A 19 0.55 16.38 3.48
CA VAL A 19 -0.41 15.41 2.95
C VAL A 19 -0.59 15.54 1.43
N ALA A 20 -0.69 14.41 0.74
CA ALA A 20 -1.15 14.35 -0.64
C ALA A 20 -2.63 13.95 -0.66
N VAL A 21 -3.44 14.66 -1.43
CA VAL A 21 -4.90 14.56 -1.41
C VAL A 21 -5.48 14.65 -2.81
N SER A 22 -6.49 13.84 -3.09
CA SER A 22 -7.31 13.99 -4.30
C SER A 22 -8.22 15.23 -4.21
N LEU A 23 -8.99 15.51 -5.26
CA LEU A 23 -9.94 16.64 -5.29
C LEU A 23 -11.04 16.50 -4.22
N GLY A 24 -11.50 15.27 -3.96
CA GLY A 24 -12.44 14.92 -2.89
C GLY A 24 -11.77 14.64 -1.53
N ASN A 25 -10.52 15.05 -1.32
CA ASN A 25 -9.74 14.84 -0.09
C ASN A 25 -9.46 13.37 0.24
N GLY A 26 -9.52 12.46 -0.73
CA GLY A 26 -9.05 11.08 -0.53
C GLY A 26 -7.54 11.05 -0.32
N ILE A 27 -7.06 10.25 0.64
CA ILE A 27 -5.64 10.14 1.04
C ILE A 27 -5.12 8.71 1.10
N GLY A 28 -6.02 7.71 1.05
CA GLY A 28 -5.66 6.32 1.26
C GLY A 28 -6.67 5.35 0.66
N ALA A 29 -6.16 4.19 0.27
CA ALA A 29 -6.92 3.02 -0.12
C ALA A 29 -6.27 1.78 0.49
N ASN A 30 -7.00 1.00 1.30
CA ASN A 30 -6.57 -0.30 1.83
C ASN A 30 -5.22 -0.23 2.58
N GLY A 31 -5.01 0.82 3.39
CA GLY A 31 -3.78 1.05 4.14
C GLY A 31 -2.57 1.48 3.32
N THR A 32 -2.76 1.86 2.05
CA THR A 32 -1.69 2.34 1.15
C THR A 32 -2.10 3.64 0.45
N LEU A 33 -1.12 4.32 -0.17
CA LEU A 33 -1.42 5.45 -1.06
C LEU A 33 -2.05 4.91 -2.36
N PRO A 34 -3.18 5.48 -2.83
CA PRO A 34 -3.86 4.99 -4.03
C PRO A 34 -3.14 5.38 -5.33
N TRP A 35 -2.08 6.18 -5.24
CA TRP A 35 -1.27 6.66 -6.35
C TRP A 35 0.21 6.41 -6.11
N ARG A 36 0.99 6.53 -7.19
CA ARG A 36 2.45 6.53 -7.15
C ARG A 36 2.98 7.75 -7.89
N LEU A 37 3.24 8.81 -7.13
CA LEU A 37 3.66 10.13 -7.59
C LEU A 37 5.11 10.42 -7.13
N PRO A 38 6.11 10.19 -7.98
CA PRO A 38 7.52 10.41 -7.62
C PRO A 38 7.81 11.86 -7.23
N LYS A 39 7.16 12.83 -7.88
CA LYS A 39 7.32 14.26 -7.60
C LYS A 39 6.79 14.64 -6.23
N ASP A 40 5.65 14.07 -5.83
CA ASP A 40 5.11 14.23 -4.47
C ASP A 40 6.07 13.66 -3.41
N MET A 41 6.64 12.47 -3.65
CA MET A 41 7.64 11.91 -2.75
C MET A 41 8.94 12.71 -2.70
N ALA A 42 9.37 13.30 -3.83
CA ALA A 42 10.52 14.20 -3.85
C ALA A 42 10.24 15.45 -3.01
N TYR A 43 9.06 16.06 -3.16
CA TYR A 43 8.63 17.20 -2.36
C TYR A 43 8.51 16.86 -0.87
N PHE A 44 7.85 15.75 -0.51
CA PHE A 44 7.76 15.26 0.87
C PHE A 44 9.14 15.06 1.50
N ARG A 45 10.07 14.44 0.77
CA ARG A 45 11.45 14.24 1.23
C ARG A 45 12.15 15.59 1.41
N ALA A 46 12.04 16.50 0.45
CA ALA A 46 12.64 17.82 0.50
C ALA A 46 12.17 18.59 1.75
N ALA A 47 10.85 18.70 1.92
CA ALA A 47 10.23 19.45 3.01
C ALA A 47 10.54 18.87 4.39
N THR A 48 10.48 17.55 4.53
CA THR A 48 10.69 16.90 5.84
C THR A 48 12.16 16.71 6.19
N LEU A 49 13.07 16.67 5.22
CA LEU A 49 14.51 16.48 5.47
C LEU A 49 15.27 17.80 5.61
N HIS A 50 14.86 18.85 4.90
CA HIS A 50 15.54 20.14 4.93
C HIS A 50 15.32 20.85 6.28
N ALA A 51 16.29 20.70 7.19
CA ALA A 51 16.34 21.44 8.44
C ALA A 51 16.90 22.85 8.17
N ALA A 52 16.05 23.74 7.65
CA ALA A 52 16.37 25.17 7.56
C ALA A 52 16.63 25.76 8.96
N ASP A 53 17.33 26.89 9.03
CA ASP A 53 17.67 27.49 10.32
C ASP A 53 16.41 27.92 11.09
N VAL A 54 16.32 27.46 12.33
CA VAL A 54 15.15 27.61 13.22
C VAL A 54 15.43 28.63 14.33
N SER A 55 16.14 29.70 13.98
CA SER A 55 16.57 30.77 14.89
C SER A 55 15.46 31.70 15.42
N ARG A 56 14.19 31.44 15.09
CA ARG A 56 13.05 32.25 15.53
C ARG A 56 12.99 32.42 17.06
N GLU A 57 13.54 31.46 17.79
CA GLU A 57 13.49 31.41 19.26
C GLU A 57 14.78 31.93 19.93
N ASP A 58 15.85 32.13 19.18
CA ASP A 58 17.19 32.43 19.71
C ASP A 58 17.19 33.76 20.48
N ALA A 59 16.49 34.77 19.95
CA ALA A 59 16.37 36.08 20.60
C ALA A 59 15.71 35.99 21.98
N ARG A 60 14.59 35.26 22.09
CA ARG A 60 13.86 35.06 23.34
C ARG A 60 14.69 34.28 24.36
N MET A 61 15.39 33.23 23.90
CA MET A 61 16.22 32.42 24.79
C MET A 61 17.45 33.19 25.28
N ARG A 62 18.06 34.00 24.42
CA ARG A 62 19.17 34.89 24.78
C ARG A 62 18.75 35.93 25.81
N GLU A 63 17.56 36.53 25.66
CA GLU A 63 17.00 37.45 26.66
C GLU A 63 16.75 36.76 28.01
N ALA A 64 16.35 35.49 27.98
CA ALA A 64 16.21 34.66 29.18
C ALA A 64 17.55 34.11 29.74
N GLY A 65 18.71 34.49 29.18
CA GLY A 65 20.03 34.09 29.65
C GLY A 65 20.52 32.73 29.15
N TYR A 66 19.92 32.17 28.11
CA TYR A 66 20.30 30.89 27.52
C TYR A 66 20.96 31.06 26.15
N GLU A 67 21.97 30.26 25.87
CA GLU A 67 22.76 30.31 24.65
C GLU A 67 22.49 29.10 23.77
N ARG A 68 22.44 29.33 22.45
CA ARG A 68 22.29 28.27 21.45
C ARG A 68 23.58 27.44 21.40
N ARG A 69 23.43 26.13 21.55
CA ARG A 69 24.51 25.14 21.42
C ARG A 69 24.69 24.77 19.96
N ALA A 70 25.94 24.57 19.56
CA ALA A 70 26.29 23.95 18.29
C ALA A 70 26.07 22.43 18.35
N VAL A 71 24.80 22.02 18.28
CA VAL A 71 24.40 20.59 18.25
C VAL A 71 23.77 20.24 16.90
N PRO A 72 23.86 18.98 16.44
CA PRO A 72 23.14 18.55 15.25
C PRO A 72 21.64 18.77 15.39
N VAL A 73 20.99 19.17 14.28
CA VAL A 73 19.54 19.44 14.22
C VAL A 73 18.92 18.59 13.13
N LYS A 74 17.75 18.01 13.41
CA LYS A 74 16.92 17.27 12.46
C LYS A 74 15.47 17.70 12.61
N ASN A 75 14.73 17.71 11.50
CA ASN A 75 13.27 17.77 11.56
C ASN A 75 12.71 16.46 12.10
N ALA A 76 11.52 16.51 12.69
CA ALA A 76 10.78 15.36 13.16
C ALA A 76 9.60 15.03 12.25
N VAL A 77 9.28 13.74 12.14
CA VAL A 77 8.08 13.22 11.48
C VAL A 77 7.28 12.40 12.48
N ILE A 78 6.05 12.84 12.74
CA ILE A 78 5.08 12.21 13.63
C ILE A 78 4.11 11.41 12.77
N MET A 79 3.99 10.11 13.06
CA MET A 79 3.12 9.23 12.30
C MET A 79 2.41 8.19 13.15
N GLY A 80 1.23 7.76 12.73
CA GLY A 80 0.51 6.67 13.38
C GLY A 80 1.07 5.29 12.99
N ARG A 81 0.76 4.26 13.79
CA ARG A 81 1.16 2.86 13.52
C ARG A 81 0.91 2.40 12.08
N HIS A 82 -0.29 2.63 11.54
CA HIS A 82 -0.62 2.17 10.19
C HIS A 82 0.26 2.83 9.11
N THR A 83 0.60 4.10 9.29
CA THR A 83 1.54 4.81 8.41
C THR A 83 2.95 4.23 8.56
N TRP A 84 3.39 3.96 9.79
CA TRP A 84 4.68 3.31 10.04
C TRP A 84 4.78 1.91 9.41
N ASP A 85 3.70 1.14 9.45
CA ASP A 85 3.63 -0.21 8.90
C ASP A 85 3.45 -0.25 7.37
N SER A 86 2.93 0.83 6.78
CA SER A 86 2.84 0.96 5.32
C SER A 86 4.16 1.39 4.68
N ILE A 87 5.06 2.04 5.43
CA ILE A 87 6.41 2.37 4.97
C ILE A 87 7.23 1.07 4.83
N PRO A 88 7.82 0.79 3.65
CA PRO A 88 8.64 -0.41 3.46
C PRO A 88 9.78 -0.50 4.49
N PRO A 89 10.10 -1.69 5.05
CA PRO A 89 11.09 -1.84 6.11
C PRO A 89 12.46 -1.20 5.84
N ARG A 90 12.92 -1.18 4.58
CA ARG A 90 14.19 -0.54 4.19
C ARG A 90 14.19 0.99 4.26
N PHE A 91 13.01 1.60 4.34
CA PHE A 91 12.81 3.05 4.39
C PHE A 91 12.34 3.52 5.77
N ARG A 92 12.13 2.61 6.72
CA ARG A 92 11.84 2.95 8.13
C ARG A 92 13.02 2.56 9.02
N PRO A 93 13.46 3.41 9.96
CA PRO A 93 13.00 4.79 10.14
C PRO A 93 13.34 5.67 8.93
N LEU A 94 12.56 6.74 8.72
CA LEU A 94 12.81 7.70 7.66
C LEU A 94 14.13 8.41 7.94
N GLN A 95 15.19 8.02 7.22
CA GLN A 95 16.57 8.49 7.44
C GLN A 95 16.69 10.02 7.48
N GLY A 96 17.59 10.51 8.33
CA GLY A 96 17.91 11.93 8.48
C GLY A 96 16.84 12.74 9.23
N ARG A 97 15.88 12.09 9.89
CA ARG A 97 14.77 12.71 10.61
C ARG A 97 14.56 12.03 11.96
N ILE A 98 14.02 12.78 12.92
CA ILE A 98 13.51 12.21 14.17
C ILE A 98 12.16 11.56 13.86
N ASN A 99 12.03 10.26 14.05
CA ASN A 99 10.82 9.50 13.75
C ASN A 99 10.02 9.28 15.03
N VAL A 100 8.79 9.78 15.11
CA VAL A 100 7.91 9.56 16.27
C VAL A 100 6.70 8.75 15.83
N VAL A 101 6.59 7.52 16.34
CA VAL A 101 5.46 6.64 16.06
C VAL A 101 4.46 6.75 17.19
N VAL A 102 3.21 7.11 16.85
CA VAL A 102 2.10 7.18 17.80
C VAL A 102 1.31 5.87 17.76
N SER A 103 1.32 5.14 18.87
CA SER A 103 0.61 3.87 19.02
C SER A 103 0.37 3.53 20.48
N THR A 104 -0.87 3.15 20.82
CA THR A 104 -1.23 2.69 22.18
C THR A 104 -0.83 1.24 22.45
N THR A 105 -0.65 0.42 21.40
CA THR A 105 -0.43 -1.03 21.54
C THR A 105 0.97 -1.52 21.18
N MET A 106 1.76 -0.70 20.46
CA MET A 106 3.09 -1.11 19.99
C MET A 106 4.09 -1.18 21.14
N ALA A 107 4.94 -2.18 21.15
CA ALA A 107 6.08 -2.27 22.07
C ALA A 107 7.31 -1.56 21.48
N PRO A 108 8.20 -0.98 22.31
CA PRO A 108 9.44 -0.34 21.82
C PRO A 108 10.32 -1.27 20.97
N SER A 109 10.33 -2.58 21.24
CA SER A 109 11.08 -3.58 20.47
C SER A 109 10.58 -3.74 19.03
N GLU A 110 9.31 -3.40 18.73
CA GLU A 110 8.72 -3.52 17.40
C GLU A 110 9.16 -2.41 16.43
N LEU A 111 9.80 -1.34 16.93
CA LEU A 111 10.36 -0.29 16.08
C LEU A 111 11.52 -0.80 15.21
N GLY A 112 12.17 -1.91 15.62
CA GLY A 112 13.13 -2.64 14.78
C GLY A 112 14.30 -1.78 14.28
N THR A 113 14.82 -0.88 15.11
CA THR A 113 15.86 0.08 14.72
C THR A 113 17.27 -0.44 15.00
N PRO A 114 18.13 -0.60 13.97
CA PRO A 114 19.55 -0.86 14.17
C PRO A 114 20.35 0.44 14.39
N GLY A 115 21.34 0.40 15.29
CA GLY A 115 22.43 1.39 15.36
C GLY A 115 22.02 2.81 15.81
N THR A 116 22.66 3.83 15.21
CA THR A 116 22.60 5.25 15.61
C THR A 116 21.22 5.91 15.48
N GLU A 117 20.29 5.32 14.72
CA GLU A 117 18.91 5.81 14.54
C GLU A 117 17.99 5.45 15.72
N GLN A 118 18.45 4.59 16.63
CA GLN A 118 17.68 4.18 17.81
C GLN A 118 17.39 5.37 18.73
N ALA A 119 18.34 6.31 18.86
CA ALA A 119 18.14 7.52 19.64
C ALA A 119 17.13 8.48 18.99
N ASP A 120 16.98 8.48 17.66
CA ASP A 120 16.06 9.38 16.94
C ASP A 120 14.76 8.70 16.51
N THR A 121 14.47 7.51 17.01
CA THR A 121 13.20 6.81 16.77
C THR A 121 12.45 6.63 18.09
N LEU A 122 11.35 7.35 18.24
CA LEU A 122 10.59 7.46 19.46
C LEU A 122 9.21 6.80 19.31
N LEU A 123 8.72 6.24 20.40
CA LEU A 123 7.35 5.74 20.53
C LEU A 123 6.58 6.66 21.48
N ALA A 124 5.40 7.10 21.06
CA ALA A 124 4.47 7.86 21.88
C ALA A 124 3.10 7.17 21.90
N ARG A 125 2.32 7.35 22.98
CA ARG A 125 0.96 6.80 23.13
C ARG A 125 -0.11 7.75 22.65
N SER A 126 0.21 9.03 22.49
CA SER A 126 -0.67 10.07 21.95
C SER A 126 0.11 11.13 21.16
N LEU A 127 -0.61 12.01 20.45
CA LEU A 127 0.00 13.18 19.81
C LEU A 127 0.58 14.15 20.85
N ASP A 128 -0.07 14.32 22.01
CA ASP A 128 0.43 15.18 23.09
C ASP A 128 1.74 14.65 23.69
N GLU A 129 1.86 13.34 23.88
CA GLU A 129 3.11 12.73 24.33
C GLU A 129 4.21 12.85 23.27
N ALA A 130 3.87 12.67 21.99
CA ALA A 130 4.82 12.91 20.89
C ALA A 130 5.34 14.36 20.92
N VAL A 131 4.45 15.33 21.13
CA VAL A 131 4.80 16.74 21.29
C VAL A 131 5.67 16.97 22.51
N GLN A 132 5.36 16.35 23.65
CA GLN A 132 6.19 16.46 24.86
C GLN A 132 7.62 15.99 24.61
N LEU A 133 7.81 14.82 24.01
CA LEU A 133 9.12 14.29 23.64
C LEU A 133 9.87 15.22 22.68
N LEU A 134 9.16 15.80 21.71
CA LEU A 134 9.73 16.74 20.75
C LEU A 134 10.05 18.11 21.36
N GLN A 135 9.27 18.58 22.34
CA GLN A 135 9.60 19.79 23.09
C GLN A 135 10.91 19.61 23.84
N GLU A 136 11.17 18.45 24.45
CA GLU A 136 12.47 18.18 25.08
C GLU A 136 13.63 18.26 24.06
N ARG A 137 13.44 17.74 22.84
CA ARG A 137 14.41 17.87 21.75
C ARG A 137 14.56 19.32 21.26
N ARG A 138 13.51 20.12 21.31
CA ARG A 138 13.52 21.55 20.94
C ARG A 138 14.41 22.35 21.90
N TYR A 139 14.30 22.06 23.20
CA TYR A 139 15.12 22.70 24.22
C TYR A 139 16.58 22.23 24.23
N ALA A 140 16.88 21.03 23.74
CA ALA A 140 18.26 20.52 23.64
C ALA A 140 19.17 21.40 22.77
N ARG A 141 18.60 22.32 21.98
CA ARG A 141 19.31 23.38 21.25
C ARG A 141 20.01 24.40 22.14
N TYR A 142 19.65 24.50 23.42
CA TYR A 142 20.18 25.51 24.33
C TYR A 142 20.94 24.87 25.49
N ASN A 143 21.76 25.66 26.18
CA ASN A 143 22.57 25.27 27.35
C ASN A 143 21.75 25.05 28.63
N LEU A 144 20.66 24.28 28.53
CA LEU A 144 19.81 23.90 29.67
C LEU A 144 20.30 22.60 30.33
N PRO A 145 20.11 22.44 31.66
CA PRO A 145 20.35 21.17 32.35
C PRO A 145 19.38 20.08 31.87
N GLY A 146 19.84 18.84 31.77
CA GLY A 146 19.03 17.69 31.33
C GLY A 146 19.14 17.45 29.82
N ALA A 147 20.26 16.86 29.39
CA ALA A 147 20.45 16.47 28.00
C ALA A 147 19.57 15.26 27.67
N THR A 148 18.72 15.39 26.65
CA THR A 148 18.03 14.25 26.06
C THR A 148 18.94 13.56 25.04
N ALA A 149 18.90 12.23 24.99
CA ALA A 149 19.64 11.47 23.99
C ALA A 149 19.09 11.77 22.58
N GLY A 150 19.98 11.85 21.59
CA GLY A 150 19.64 12.04 20.17
C GLY A 150 19.78 13.48 19.66
N THR A 151 19.27 13.73 18.46
CA THR A 151 19.41 15.00 17.73
C THR A 151 18.42 16.06 18.20
N ALA A 152 18.80 17.34 18.18
CA ALA A 152 17.92 18.45 18.53
C ALA A 152 16.84 18.69 17.45
N LEU A 153 15.69 19.21 17.85
CA LEU A 153 14.55 19.41 16.95
C LEU A 153 14.71 20.68 16.10
N GLY A 154 14.51 20.53 14.80
CA GLY A 154 14.25 21.61 13.84
C GLY A 154 12.75 21.95 13.81
N ARG A 155 12.02 21.38 12.85
CA ARG A 155 10.55 21.49 12.72
C ARG A 155 9.89 20.13 12.95
N ALA A 156 8.64 20.12 13.41
CA ALA A 156 7.87 18.90 13.61
C ALA A 156 6.77 18.76 12.54
N PHE A 157 6.77 17.63 11.83
CA PHE A 157 5.83 17.34 10.76
C PHE A 157 4.85 16.24 11.13
N VAL A 158 3.54 16.47 11.01
CA VAL A 158 2.52 15.41 11.08
C VAL A 158 2.36 14.84 9.68
N ILE A 159 2.72 13.56 9.51
CA ILE A 159 2.72 12.89 8.19
C ILE A 159 1.60 11.84 8.05
N GLY A 160 0.63 11.88 8.97
CA GLY A 160 -0.55 11.01 8.97
C GLY A 160 -0.45 9.82 9.93
N GLY A 161 -1.38 8.88 9.95
CA GLY A 161 -2.54 8.75 9.07
C GLY A 161 -3.75 9.58 9.48
N ALA A 162 -4.92 9.23 8.94
CA ALA A 162 -6.16 9.99 9.07
C ALA A 162 -6.55 10.36 10.50
N GLN A 163 -6.32 9.47 11.48
CA GLN A 163 -6.62 9.77 12.87
C GLN A 163 -5.76 10.92 13.40
N LEU A 164 -4.45 10.92 13.13
CA LEU A 164 -3.57 12.01 13.55
C LEU A 164 -3.90 13.31 12.81
N TYR A 165 -4.22 13.24 11.51
CA TYR A 165 -4.66 14.43 10.78
C TYR A 165 -5.96 14.99 11.36
N ARG A 166 -6.94 14.14 11.66
CA ARG A 166 -8.21 14.56 12.28
C ARG A 166 -7.95 15.23 13.63
N THR A 167 -7.12 14.62 14.49
CA THR A 167 -6.74 15.22 15.77
C THR A 167 -6.03 16.56 15.58
N ALA A 168 -5.12 16.66 14.62
CA ALA A 168 -4.38 17.88 14.33
C ALA A 168 -5.26 19.00 13.77
N LEU A 169 -6.18 18.68 12.85
CA LEU A 169 -7.09 19.65 12.21
C LEU A 169 -8.24 20.08 13.13
N ALA A 170 -8.74 19.18 13.97
CA ALA A 170 -9.83 19.47 14.91
C ALA A 170 -9.37 20.31 16.13
N GLN A 171 -8.06 20.40 16.37
CA GLN A 171 -7.54 21.11 17.54
C GLN A 171 -7.72 22.63 17.38
N ARG A 172 -8.20 23.26 18.46
CA ARG A 172 -8.31 24.71 18.58
C ARG A 172 -6.99 25.32 19.07
N PRO A 173 -6.71 26.60 18.76
CA PRO A 173 -5.52 27.32 19.25
C PRO A 173 -5.34 27.39 20.77
N THR A 174 -6.32 26.91 21.56
CA THR A 174 -6.30 26.92 23.03
C THR A 174 -5.44 25.82 23.66
N ALA A 175 -4.68 25.06 22.86
CA ALA A 175 -3.78 24.05 23.40
C ALA A 175 -2.42 24.66 23.73
N ASP A 176 -2.12 24.77 25.03
CA ASP A 176 -0.85 25.33 25.51
C ASP A 176 0.39 24.52 25.09
N THR A 177 0.20 23.30 24.57
CA THR A 177 1.25 22.33 24.26
C THR A 177 1.76 22.39 22.81
N TRP A 178 0.86 22.53 21.84
CA TRP A 178 1.18 22.59 20.41
C TRP A 178 0.08 23.29 19.61
N ILE A 179 0.45 23.81 18.43
CA ILE A 179 -0.45 24.41 17.46
C ILE A 179 -0.18 23.82 16.08
N LEU A 180 -1.21 23.47 15.33
CA LEU A 180 -1.07 23.18 13.91
C LEU A 180 -1.04 24.51 13.15
N GLU A 181 0.16 24.99 12.83
CA GLU A 181 0.40 26.30 12.21
C GLU A 181 0.27 26.23 10.69
N GLN A 182 0.73 25.12 10.09
CA GLN A 182 0.90 25.02 8.64
C GLN A 182 0.42 23.68 8.08
N LEU A 183 -0.21 23.71 6.91
CA LEU A 183 -0.62 22.53 6.13
C LEU A 183 0.02 22.57 4.73
N LEU A 184 0.88 21.59 4.46
CA LEU A 184 1.51 21.37 3.16
C LEU A 184 0.68 20.35 2.38
N VAL A 185 0.10 20.79 1.28
CA VAL A 185 -0.87 20.01 0.50
C VAL A 185 -0.32 19.76 -0.89
N THR A 186 -0.16 18.50 -1.25
CA THR A 186 -0.04 18.11 -2.64
C THR A 186 -1.44 17.80 -3.17
N ARG A 187 -2.04 18.76 -3.88
CA ARG A 187 -3.35 18.58 -4.50
C ARG A 187 -3.20 17.80 -5.80
N ILE A 188 -3.85 16.67 -5.92
CA ILE A 188 -3.81 15.86 -7.14
C ILE A 188 -4.98 16.26 -8.03
N LEU A 189 -4.66 16.89 -9.16
CA LEU A 189 -5.62 17.50 -10.08
C LEU A 189 -6.07 16.55 -11.20
N SER A 190 -5.28 15.51 -11.48
CA SER A 190 -5.68 14.46 -12.42
C SER A 190 -6.89 13.69 -11.86
N PRO A 191 -7.83 13.24 -12.72
CA PRO A 191 -8.86 12.30 -12.28
C PRO A 191 -8.20 11.04 -11.73
N ILE A 192 -8.47 10.77 -10.45
CA ILE A 192 -8.19 9.50 -9.79
C ILE A 192 -9.54 8.89 -9.43
N ASP A 193 -9.67 7.58 -9.56
CA ASP A 193 -10.88 6.87 -9.14
C ASP A 193 -11.00 6.88 -7.60
N GLU A 194 -11.61 7.94 -7.08
CA GLU A 194 -11.87 8.10 -5.65
C GLU A 194 -12.81 7.01 -5.10
N HIS A 195 -13.52 6.26 -5.94
CA HIS A 195 -14.33 5.13 -5.49
C HIS A 195 -13.48 3.98 -4.92
N THR A 196 -12.18 3.96 -5.21
CA THR A 196 -11.24 2.99 -4.64
C THR A 196 -10.68 3.41 -3.27
N MET A 197 -10.95 4.65 -2.83
CA MET A 197 -10.41 5.20 -1.59
C MET A 197 -11.35 4.98 -0.42
N ASP A 198 -10.79 4.63 0.73
CA ASP A 198 -11.48 4.35 2.00
C ASP A 198 -11.08 5.33 3.11
N VAL A 199 -10.03 6.11 2.90
CA VAL A 199 -9.52 7.09 3.86
C VAL A 199 -9.54 8.49 3.24
N PHE A 200 -10.22 9.41 3.93
CA PHE A 200 -10.38 10.80 3.51
C PHE A 200 -9.91 11.75 4.61
N LEU A 201 -9.30 12.86 4.18
CA LEU A 201 -8.99 14.00 5.04
C LEU A 201 -10.25 14.82 5.28
N GLU A 202 -10.39 15.38 6.48
CA GLU A 202 -11.49 16.28 6.82
C GLU A 202 -11.49 17.52 5.92
N GLU A 203 -12.67 18.04 5.60
CA GLU A 203 -12.75 19.20 4.70
C GLU A 203 -12.19 20.44 5.39
N PHE A 204 -11.11 20.96 4.83
CA PHE A 204 -10.40 22.13 5.34
C PHE A 204 -10.50 23.32 4.37
N ARG A 205 -11.09 23.12 3.19
CA ARG A 205 -11.23 24.16 2.15
C ARG A 205 -12.55 24.89 2.27
N SER A 206 -12.55 26.18 1.93
CA SER A 206 -13.77 26.95 1.74
C SER A 206 -14.53 26.48 0.48
N PRO A 207 -15.83 26.75 0.36
CA PRO A 207 -16.58 26.47 -0.87
C PRO A 207 -15.92 27.05 -2.14
N VAL A 208 -15.32 28.23 -2.03
CA VAL A 208 -14.60 28.89 -3.13
C VAL A 208 -13.33 28.13 -3.51
N GLN A 209 -12.54 27.71 -2.52
CA GLN A 209 -11.34 26.90 -2.76
C GLN A 209 -11.69 25.57 -3.45
N ARG A 210 -12.80 24.91 -3.07
CA ARG A 210 -13.29 23.70 -3.76
C ARG A 210 -13.69 23.98 -5.20
N ALA A 211 -14.47 25.04 -5.44
CA ALA A 211 -14.87 25.43 -6.79
C ALA A 211 -13.64 25.73 -7.67
N ARG A 212 -12.60 26.35 -7.11
CA ARG A 212 -11.32 26.61 -7.79
C ARG A 212 -10.58 25.33 -8.13
N ASP A 213 -10.49 24.37 -7.20
CA ASP A 213 -9.87 23.05 -7.44
C ASP A 213 -10.59 22.31 -8.59
N GLU A 214 -11.92 22.29 -8.58
CA GLU A 214 -12.73 21.66 -9.63
C GLU A 214 -12.61 22.37 -10.98
N ALA A 215 -12.63 23.71 -11.00
CA ALA A 215 -12.43 24.48 -12.22
C ALA A 215 -11.04 24.25 -12.82
N THR A 216 -10.02 24.19 -11.96
CA THR A 216 -8.63 23.91 -12.34
C THR A 216 -8.49 22.51 -12.96
N ALA A 217 -9.13 21.50 -12.36
CA ALA A 217 -9.12 20.15 -12.91
C ALA A 217 -9.76 20.06 -14.31
N ARG A 218 -10.73 20.93 -14.62
CA ARG A 218 -11.43 20.98 -15.91
C ARG A 218 -10.68 21.71 -17.02
N THR A 219 -9.70 22.56 -16.70
CA THR A 219 -9.13 23.57 -17.63
C THR A 219 -7.63 23.43 -17.93
N LEU A 220 -7.01 22.31 -17.59
CA LEU A 220 -5.63 22.02 -18.02
C LEU A 220 -5.58 21.87 -19.56
N PRO A 221 -5.14 22.85 -20.39
CA PRO A 221 -4.35 24.05 -20.10
C PRO A 221 -4.98 25.37 -20.61
N GLN A 222 -5.30 26.30 -19.72
CA GLN A 222 -5.07 27.74 -19.88
C GLN A 222 -5.26 28.45 -18.53
N GLU A 223 -4.52 29.52 -18.38
CA GLU A 223 -4.28 30.32 -17.19
C GLU A 223 -5.52 30.54 -16.30
N LEU A 224 -5.34 30.36 -14.98
CA LEU A 224 -6.02 31.23 -14.03
C LEU A 224 -5.10 31.40 -12.81
N LEU A 225 -4.28 32.45 -12.88
CA LEU A 225 -3.67 33.08 -11.73
C LEU A 225 -4.65 34.14 -11.22
N ALA A 226 -5.03 34.01 -9.96
CA ALA A 226 -5.33 35.13 -9.10
C ALA A 226 -5.01 34.68 -7.68
N ASP A 227 -3.80 35.02 -7.22
CA ASP A 227 -3.46 35.01 -5.81
C ASP A 227 -4.19 36.19 -5.17
N GLY A 228 -4.98 35.90 -4.13
CA GLY A 228 -5.66 36.91 -3.35
C GLY A 228 -7.17 36.84 -3.46
N GLU A 229 -7.78 36.11 -2.54
CA GLU A 229 -8.88 36.63 -1.72
C GLU A 229 -8.91 35.84 -0.41
N ALA A 230 -9.12 36.54 0.71
CA ALA A 230 -9.37 35.92 1.99
C ALA A 230 -10.73 35.21 1.90
N HIS A 231 -10.74 33.92 2.20
CA HIS A 231 -11.95 33.11 2.12
C HIS A 231 -12.25 32.52 3.50
N GLU A 232 -13.50 32.14 3.73
CA GLU A 232 -14.07 31.60 4.98
C GLU A 232 -13.45 30.29 5.51
N SER A 233 -12.25 29.92 5.06
CA SER A 233 -11.47 28.82 5.62
C SER A 233 -10.47 29.36 6.64
N ARG A 234 -10.26 28.60 7.72
CA ARG A 234 -9.13 28.79 8.65
C ARG A 234 -7.77 28.66 7.93
N TRP A 235 -7.71 28.04 6.76
CA TRP A 235 -6.46 27.77 6.04
C TRP A 235 -6.29 28.71 4.84
N LEU A 236 -5.39 29.68 5.00
CA LEU A 236 -5.05 30.68 3.99
C LEU A 236 -3.86 30.20 3.17
N LEU A 237 -3.95 30.34 1.84
CA LEU A 237 -2.85 30.00 0.94
C LEU A 237 -1.70 30.98 1.14
N VAL A 238 -0.49 30.47 1.37
CA VAL A 238 0.69 31.32 1.50
C VAL A 238 1.38 31.57 0.17
N PRO A 239 2.05 32.73 0.03
CA PRO A 239 2.90 33.03 -1.11
C PRO A 239 3.98 31.96 -1.36
N ARG A 240 4.35 31.80 -2.64
CA ARG A 240 5.32 30.78 -3.09
C ARG A 240 6.70 30.95 -2.47
N ASP A 241 7.14 32.18 -2.19
CA ASP A 241 8.43 32.48 -1.56
C ASP A 241 8.47 32.02 -0.09
N GLU A 242 7.35 32.14 0.64
CA GLU A 242 7.24 31.61 1.99
C GLU A 242 7.24 30.07 1.98
N HIS A 243 6.51 29.47 1.03
CA HIS A 243 6.54 28.03 0.79
C HIS A 243 7.95 27.53 0.44
N ALA A 244 8.71 28.29 -0.35
CA ALA A 244 10.06 27.93 -0.76
C ALA A 244 11.06 27.79 0.39
N ARG A 245 10.82 28.41 1.54
CA ARG A 245 11.67 28.28 2.73
C ARG A 245 11.66 26.86 3.34
N LEU A 246 10.72 26.02 2.92
CA LEU A 246 10.58 24.65 3.42
C LEU A 246 11.40 23.62 2.65
N VAL A 247 11.83 23.95 1.44
CA VAL A 247 12.59 23.03 0.58
C VAL A 247 13.97 23.63 0.28
N PRO A 248 14.97 22.81 -0.06
CA PRO A 248 16.25 23.33 -0.51
C PRO A 248 16.08 24.26 -1.72
N PRO A 249 16.84 25.35 -1.86
CA PRO A 249 16.72 26.27 -3.00
C PRO A 249 16.84 25.59 -4.37
N ALA A 250 17.69 24.55 -4.46
CA ALA A 250 17.87 23.73 -5.66
C ALA A 250 16.64 22.89 -6.06
N GLN A 251 15.60 22.86 -5.22
CA GLN A 251 14.36 22.10 -5.41
C GLN A 251 13.11 23.01 -5.38
N ALA A 252 13.28 24.33 -5.52
CA ALA A 252 12.18 25.29 -5.58
C ALA A 252 11.30 25.15 -6.85
N ASP A 253 11.82 24.45 -7.86
CA ASP A 253 11.12 24.02 -9.07
C ASP A 253 10.07 22.93 -8.80
N LEU A 254 10.17 22.22 -7.66
CA LEU A 254 9.15 21.28 -7.19
C LEU A 254 7.87 22.00 -6.71
N LEU A 255 7.87 23.34 -6.58
CA LEU A 255 6.75 24.09 -6.03
C LEU A 255 5.78 24.57 -7.10
N GLY A 256 4.51 24.70 -6.72
CA GLY A 256 3.44 25.09 -7.63
C GLY A 256 2.92 23.91 -8.45
N ARG A 257 2.48 24.18 -9.67
CA ARG A 257 1.85 23.17 -10.53
C ARG A 257 2.91 22.38 -11.28
N VAL A 258 2.82 21.07 -11.20
CA VAL A 258 3.73 20.16 -11.89
C VAL A 258 2.94 19.02 -12.50
N VAL A 259 3.26 18.65 -13.73
CA VAL A 259 2.76 17.42 -14.35
C VAL A 259 3.86 16.37 -14.21
N ASP A 260 3.55 15.22 -13.63
CA ASP A 260 4.52 14.13 -13.53
C ASP A 260 4.70 13.39 -14.87
N ASP A 261 5.70 12.51 -14.94
CA ASP A 261 6.06 11.77 -16.16
C ASP A 261 4.96 10.79 -16.63
N LYS A 262 3.89 10.63 -15.85
CA LYS A 262 2.71 9.82 -16.18
C LYS A 262 1.51 10.68 -16.56
N GLY A 263 1.71 11.99 -16.74
CA GLY A 263 0.63 12.94 -17.07
C GLY A 263 -0.23 13.33 -15.86
N ILE A 264 0.15 12.97 -14.62
CA ILE A 264 -0.63 13.33 -13.45
C ILE A 264 -0.28 14.76 -13.04
N ALA A 265 -1.25 15.66 -13.21
CA ALA A 265 -1.15 17.03 -12.72
C ALA A 265 -1.29 17.07 -11.19
N VAL A 266 -0.31 17.69 -10.53
CA VAL A 266 -0.33 17.99 -9.11
C VAL A 266 -0.08 19.48 -8.87
N HIS A 267 -0.59 19.99 -7.77
CA HIS A 267 -0.36 21.36 -7.33
C HIS A 267 0.12 21.32 -5.88
N PHE A 268 1.37 21.71 -5.67
CA PHE A 268 1.95 21.85 -4.33
C PHE A 268 1.54 23.20 -3.76
N GLN A 269 0.81 23.16 -2.65
CA GLN A 269 0.29 24.32 -1.95
C GLN A 269 0.78 24.29 -0.50
N SER A 270 0.97 25.47 0.06
CA SER A 270 1.19 25.64 1.48
C SER A 270 0.08 26.54 2.02
N LEU A 271 -0.49 26.15 3.15
CA LEU A 271 -1.54 26.90 3.82
C LEU A 271 -1.11 27.20 5.25
N MET A 272 -1.40 28.38 5.75
CA MET A 272 -1.21 28.76 7.15
C MET A 272 -2.56 28.90 7.83
N ALA A 273 -2.61 28.57 9.12
CA ALA A 273 -3.77 28.83 9.94
C ALA A 273 -3.94 30.34 10.12
N ASP A 274 -5.14 30.85 9.89
CA ASP A 274 -5.53 32.23 10.22
C ASP A 274 -5.74 32.34 11.74
N ASP A 275 -5.07 33.31 12.35
CA ASP A 275 -5.18 33.64 13.78
C ASP A 275 -6.54 34.28 14.13
N ALA A 276 -7.23 34.89 13.16
CA ALA A 276 -8.46 35.67 13.36
C ALA A 276 -9.76 34.91 13.04
N ALA A 277 -9.69 33.85 12.22
CA ALA A 277 -10.87 33.11 11.78
C ALA A 277 -11.20 31.94 12.71
N ALA A 278 -11.95 32.21 13.78
CA ALA A 278 -12.75 31.17 14.41
C ALA A 278 -13.82 30.72 13.38
N PRO A 279 -13.88 29.43 12.99
CA PRO A 279 -14.86 29.01 12.00
C PRO A 279 -16.28 29.22 12.55
N PRO A 280 -17.24 29.67 11.73
CA PRO A 280 -18.64 29.42 12.05
C PRO A 280 -18.81 27.90 12.05
N VAL A 281 -19.17 27.35 13.21
CA VAL A 281 -19.69 26.00 13.29
C VAL A 281 -21.07 26.03 12.61
N ALA A 282 -21.08 25.92 11.29
CA ALA A 282 -22.21 25.32 10.61
C ALA A 282 -21.98 23.82 10.71
N SER A 283 -22.87 23.14 11.43
CA SER A 283 -22.93 21.70 11.52
C SER A 283 -23.29 21.08 10.17
N ASP A 284 -22.36 21.08 9.22
CA ASP A 284 -22.42 20.25 8.02
C ASP A 284 -21.80 18.85 8.28
N ALA A 285 -21.90 18.39 9.52
CA ALA A 285 -21.87 16.97 9.88
C ALA A 285 -23.07 16.19 9.30
N ALA A 286 -23.88 16.84 8.47
CA ALA A 286 -25.03 16.32 7.74
C ALA A 286 -24.75 16.18 6.24
N ARG A 287 -23.62 15.58 5.84
CA ARG A 287 -23.66 14.72 4.63
C ARG A 287 -24.37 13.42 5.01
N THR A 288 -25.67 13.56 5.19
CA THR A 288 -26.56 12.59 5.80
C THR A 288 -26.65 11.33 4.96
N ARG A 289 -26.91 10.23 5.68
CA ARG A 289 -27.36 8.90 5.24
C ARG A 289 -28.32 8.89 4.02
N GLU A 290 -29.00 10.00 3.75
CA GLU A 290 -29.88 10.23 2.60
C GLU A 290 -29.14 10.44 1.28
N GLN A 291 -28.04 11.20 1.24
CA GLN A 291 -27.22 11.33 0.02
C GLN A 291 -26.56 9.99 -0.35
N ALA A 292 -26.14 9.19 0.65
CA ALA A 292 -25.65 7.83 0.46
C ALA A 292 -26.74 6.85 -0.02
N LYS A 293 -28.01 7.07 0.36
CA LYS A 293 -29.17 6.30 -0.13
C LYS A 293 -29.56 6.72 -1.56
N GLN A 294 -29.54 8.03 -1.86
CA GLN A 294 -29.79 8.59 -3.18
C GLN A 294 -28.75 8.09 -4.19
N TRP A 295 -27.46 8.14 -3.80
CA TRP A 295 -26.33 7.59 -4.54
C TRP A 295 -26.43 6.07 -4.79
N LYS A 296 -26.89 5.28 -3.81
CA LYS A 296 -27.15 3.83 -3.99
C LYS A 296 -28.32 3.56 -4.95
N LYS A 297 -29.34 4.42 -4.94
CA LYS A 297 -30.51 4.34 -5.84
C LYS A 297 -30.12 4.71 -7.28
N GLU A 298 -29.30 5.75 -7.45
CA GLU A 298 -28.73 6.16 -8.75
C GLU A 298 -27.75 5.13 -9.32
N ARG A 299 -26.91 4.50 -8.47
CA ARG A 299 -26.06 3.34 -8.84
C ARG A 299 -26.87 2.17 -9.39
N LYS A 300 -28.02 1.86 -8.79
CA LYS A 300 -28.89 0.76 -9.24
C LYS A 300 -29.56 1.07 -10.58
N LEU A 301 -29.87 2.35 -10.83
CA LEU A 301 -30.46 2.83 -12.07
C LEU A 301 -29.45 2.92 -13.23
N GLN A 302 -28.19 3.27 -12.94
CA GLN A 302 -27.11 3.35 -13.95
C GLN A 302 -26.48 1.99 -14.27
N ALA A 303 -26.40 1.05 -13.31
CA ALA A 303 -25.93 -0.31 -13.54
C ALA A 303 -26.82 -1.11 -14.51
N GLN A 304 -28.10 -0.73 -14.63
CA GLN A 304 -29.04 -1.32 -15.59
C GLN A 304 -28.90 -0.75 -17.01
N LYS A 305 -28.03 0.26 -17.24
CA LYS A 305 -27.94 0.99 -18.51
C LYS A 305 -26.57 0.99 -19.20
N LYS A 306 -25.58 0.20 -18.78
CA LYS A 306 -24.26 0.19 -19.46
C LYS A 306 -23.98 -1.06 -20.28
N THR A 307 -23.94 -0.84 -21.60
CA THR A 307 -23.24 -1.59 -22.66
C THR A 307 -21.71 -1.60 -22.39
N PRO A 308 -20.92 -2.57 -22.89
CA PRO A 308 -19.56 -2.83 -22.41
C PRO A 308 -18.56 -1.71 -22.73
N MET A 309 -17.66 -1.43 -21.79
CA MET A 309 -16.53 -0.51 -21.97
C MET A 309 -15.25 -1.24 -22.44
N PRO A 310 -14.31 -0.53 -23.11
CA PRO A 310 -13.10 -1.08 -23.72
C PRO A 310 -11.99 -1.36 -22.69
N GLN A 311 -11.05 -2.22 -23.08
CA GLN A 311 -9.93 -2.71 -22.27
C GLN A 311 -8.86 -1.64 -21.97
N GLU A 312 -8.54 -1.46 -20.68
CA GLU A 312 -7.39 -0.67 -20.19
C GLU A 312 -6.14 -1.54 -19.93
N ALA A 313 -4.97 -0.89 -20.05
CA ALA A 313 -3.63 -1.47 -20.10
C ALA A 313 -3.10 -2.09 -18.76
N PRO A 314 -2.16 -3.07 -18.82
CA PRO A 314 -1.78 -3.89 -17.67
C PRO A 314 -0.65 -3.31 -16.79
N PRO A 315 -0.70 -3.46 -15.45
CA PRO A 315 0.27 -2.86 -14.53
C PRO A 315 1.67 -3.52 -14.51
N ALA A 316 2.63 -2.78 -13.99
CA ALA A 316 4.05 -3.11 -13.75
C ALA A 316 4.28 -3.41 -12.25
N LYS A 317 5.19 -4.26 -11.75
CA LYS A 317 6.14 -5.27 -12.24
C LYS A 317 6.36 -6.21 -11.03
N ALA A 318 6.35 -7.55 -11.21
CA ALA A 318 6.86 -8.47 -10.20
C ALA A 318 8.34 -8.76 -10.51
N GLN A 319 9.23 -8.17 -9.71
CA GLN A 319 10.65 -8.48 -9.67
C GLN A 319 10.96 -8.92 -8.23
N GLY A 320 11.90 -9.86 -8.05
CA GLY A 320 12.40 -10.21 -6.71
C GLY A 320 12.84 -8.96 -5.94
N ARG A 321 12.66 -8.95 -4.61
CA ARG A 321 13.08 -7.80 -3.79
C ARG A 321 14.61 -7.83 -3.71
N ALA A 322 15.25 -6.65 -3.69
CA ALA A 322 16.72 -6.48 -3.67
C ALA A 322 17.44 -6.99 -2.39
N GLY A 323 16.80 -7.86 -1.61
CA GLY A 323 17.40 -8.56 -0.45
C GLY A 323 16.96 -10.03 -0.36
N ASP A 324 16.29 -10.56 -1.39
CA ASP A 324 16.07 -12.00 -1.50
C ASP A 324 17.40 -12.68 -1.92
N PRO A 325 17.72 -13.90 -1.45
CA PRO A 325 18.85 -14.66 -2.00
C PRO A 325 18.74 -14.84 -3.52
N PRO A 326 19.85 -14.94 -4.27
CA PRO A 326 19.82 -15.02 -5.74
C PRO A 326 18.88 -16.09 -6.31
N GLN A 327 18.88 -17.29 -5.71
CA GLN A 327 17.99 -18.39 -6.09
C GLN A 327 16.51 -18.03 -5.89
N VAL A 328 16.18 -17.26 -4.86
CA VAL A 328 14.82 -16.77 -4.60
C VAL A 328 14.44 -15.65 -5.59
N GLN A 329 15.38 -14.78 -5.95
CA GLN A 329 15.18 -13.77 -7.00
C GLN A 329 14.92 -14.43 -8.36
N LEU A 330 15.71 -15.44 -8.72
CA LEU A 330 15.55 -16.24 -9.93
C LEU A 330 14.18 -16.91 -9.97
N SER A 331 13.81 -17.63 -8.90
CA SER A 331 12.50 -18.30 -8.77
C SER A 331 11.32 -17.33 -8.90
N LYS A 332 11.37 -16.15 -8.26
CA LYS A 332 10.30 -15.13 -8.38
C LYS A 332 10.23 -14.53 -9.78
N THR A 333 11.37 -14.31 -10.42
CA THR A 333 11.44 -13.74 -11.77
C THR A 333 10.94 -14.73 -12.82
N LEU A 334 11.34 -16.01 -12.73
CA LEU A 334 10.79 -17.10 -13.54
C LEU A 334 9.27 -17.22 -13.37
N ALA A 335 8.77 -17.21 -12.12
CA ALA A 335 7.33 -17.26 -11.85
C ALA A 335 6.57 -16.08 -12.50
N TYR A 336 7.15 -14.88 -12.50
CA TYR A 336 6.53 -13.74 -13.18
C TYR A 336 6.51 -13.94 -14.70
N ILE A 337 7.66 -14.27 -15.30
CA ILE A 337 7.80 -14.41 -16.75
C ILE A 337 6.83 -15.48 -17.25
N LEU A 338 6.90 -16.68 -16.68
CA LEU A 338 6.15 -17.84 -17.15
C LEU A 338 4.63 -17.75 -16.88
N ARG A 339 4.19 -16.92 -15.92
CA ARG A 339 2.75 -16.79 -15.59
C ARG A 339 2.08 -15.56 -16.19
N HIS A 340 2.84 -14.49 -16.41
CA HIS A 340 2.29 -13.16 -16.71
C HIS A 340 3.10 -12.38 -17.75
N GLY A 341 4.39 -12.66 -17.88
CA GLY A 341 5.35 -11.76 -18.52
C GLY A 341 5.74 -12.12 -19.95
N THR A 342 5.36 -13.27 -20.48
CA THR A 342 5.83 -13.78 -21.79
C THR A 342 5.64 -12.76 -22.92
N GLN A 343 4.46 -12.16 -23.05
CA GLN A 343 4.20 -11.11 -24.05
C GLN A 343 5.09 -9.87 -23.85
N LYS A 344 5.27 -9.42 -22.60
CA LYS A 344 6.07 -8.22 -22.27
C LYS A 344 7.57 -8.45 -22.44
N GLU A 345 8.03 -9.68 -22.36
CA GLU A 345 9.43 -10.07 -22.55
C GLU A 345 9.71 -10.57 -23.98
N HIS A 346 8.71 -10.52 -24.86
CA HIS A 346 8.75 -11.00 -26.23
C HIS A 346 9.17 -12.47 -26.32
N LEU A 347 8.57 -13.31 -25.48
CA LEU A 347 8.78 -14.75 -25.44
C LEU A 347 7.56 -15.46 -26.03
N GLU A 348 7.82 -16.38 -26.94
CA GLU A 348 6.81 -17.31 -27.45
C GLU A 348 6.49 -18.34 -26.37
N VAL A 349 5.19 -18.50 -26.11
CA VAL A 349 4.66 -19.45 -25.13
C VAL A 349 3.62 -20.32 -25.80
N ARG A 350 3.74 -21.62 -25.58
CA ARG A 350 2.87 -22.64 -26.13
C ARG A 350 1.55 -22.76 -25.34
N ALA A 351 0.58 -23.46 -25.93
CA ALA A 351 -0.70 -23.75 -25.28
C ALA A 351 -0.53 -24.53 -23.97
N ASP A 352 0.47 -25.40 -23.92
CA ASP A 352 0.87 -26.21 -22.77
C ASP A 352 1.69 -25.44 -21.71
N GLY A 353 1.95 -24.15 -21.95
CA GLY A 353 2.69 -23.25 -21.06
C GLY A 353 4.22 -23.29 -21.21
N TYR A 354 4.78 -24.16 -22.06
CA TYR A 354 6.22 -24.25 -22.25
C TYR A 354 6.80 -23.07 -23.04
N VAL A 355 7.99 -22.64 -22.59
CA VAL A 355 8.84 -21.62 -23.20
C VAL A 355 10.27 -22.16 -23.28
N ARG A 356 11.01 -21.82 -24.34
CA ARG A 356 12.44 -22.17 -24.48
C ARG A 356 13.26 -21.57 -23.35
N LEU A 357 14.05 -22.40 -22.65
CA LEU A 357 14.83 -21.95 -21.50
C LEU A 357 15.94 -20.97 -21.89
N ASP A 358 16.63 -21.20 -23.02
CA ASP A 358 17.64 -20.27 -23.55
C ASP A 358 17.06 -18.87 -23.77
N ALA A 359 15.86 -18.79 -24.34
CA ALA A 359 15.18 -17.52 -24.61
C ALA A 359 14.85 -16.78 -23.31
N VAL A 360 14.45 -17.52 -22.27
CA VAL A 360 14.19 -16.99 -20.91
C VAL A 360 15.49 -16.49 -20.28
N LEU A 361 16.57 -17.28 -20.30
CA LEU A 361 17.87 -16.90 -19.74
C LEU A 361 18.46 -15.66 -20.42
N ALA A 362 18.25 -15.52 -21.73
CA ALA A 362 18.66 -14.35 -22.51
C ALA A 362 17.89 -13.06 -22.17
N ARG A 363 16.83 -13.11 -21.35
CA ARG A 363 16.06 -11.90 -21.02
C ARG A 363 16.85 -10.99 -20.07
N PRO A 364 16.88 -9.66 -20.30
CA PRO A 364 17.60 -8.71 -19.44
C PRO A 364 17.18 -8.76 -17.96
N ARG A 365 15.96 -9.21 -17.65
CA ARG A 365 15.52 -9.37 -16.25
C ARG A 365 16.18 -10.55 -15.55
N ILE A 366 16.48 -11.63 -16.27
CA ILE A 366 17.18 -12.80 -15.74
C ILE A 366 18.68 -12.49 -15.64
N GLY A 367 19.27 -11.92 -16.70
CA GLY A 367 20.70 -11.57 -16.72
C GLY A 367 21.15 -10.54 -15.68
N LYS A 368 20.22 -9.77 -15.07
CA LYS A 368 20.50 -8.82 -13.98
C LYS A 368 20.60 -9.46 -12.59
N ILE A 369 20.32 -10.76 -12.47
CA ILE A 369 20.39 -11.46 -11.19
C ILE A 369 21.83 -11.96 -11.01
N ALA A 370 22.54 -11.40 -10.03
CA ALA A 370 23.87 -11.86 -9.65
C ALA A 370 23.76 -13.16 -8.84
N MET A 371 24.23 -14.28 -9.38
CA MET A 371 24.18 -15.59 -8.74
C MET A 371 25.33 -15.84 -7.75
N ASP A 372 26.41 -15.07 -7.85
CA ASP A 372 27.59 -15.09 -6.99
C ASP A 372 28.18 -13.68 -6.82
N ASP A 373 29.21 -13.56 -5.98
CA ASP A 373 29.87 -12.29 -5.66
C ASP A 373 30.58 -11.65 -6.87
N ALA A 374 30.88 -12.44 -7.90
CA ALA A 374 31.43 -11.96 -9.17
C ALA A 374 30.34 -11.41 -10.12
N GLY A 375 29.06 -11.51 -9.74
CA GLY A 375 27.95 -11.01 -10.53
C GLY A 375 27.59 -11.90 -11.72
N ARG A 376 27.94 -13.19 -11.69
CA ARG A 376 27.62 -14.15 -12.76
C ARG A 376 26.12 -14.21 -12.99
N ALA A 377 25.71 -14.17 -14.26
CA ALA A 377 24.31 -14.32 -14.66
C ALA A 377 23.81 -15.77 -14.45
N PRO A 378 22.47 -15.96 -14.31
CA PRO A 378 21.90 -17.30 -14.14
C PRO A 378 22.14 -18.21 -15.34
N THR A 379 22.48 -19.47 -15.06
CA THR A 379 22.73 -20.53 -16.03
C THR A 379 21.60 -21.56 -16.02
N HIS A 380 21.67 -22.53 -16.92
CA HIS A 380 20.75 -23.66 -16.94
C HIS A 380 20.76 -24.44 -15.62
N ASP A 381 21.95 -24.67 -15.05
CA ASP A 381 22.12 -25.42 -13.81
C ASP A 381 21.49 -24.68 -12.62
N ASP A 382 21.57 -23.34 -12.60
CA ASP A 382 20.90 -22.52 -11.58
C ASP A 382 19.37 -22.64 -11.67
N VAL A 383 18.83 -22.78 -12.89
CA VAL A 383 17.39 -22.98 -13.11
C VAL A 383 16.97 -24.40 -12.73
N GLU A 384 17.77 -25.41 -13.07
CA GLU A 384 17.55 -26.80 -12.62
C GLU A 384 17.54 -26.90 -11.10
N ALA A 385 18.52 -26.31 -10.43
CA ALA A 385 18.54 -26.21 -8.96
C ALA A 385 17.29 -25.47 -8.44
N ALA A 386 16.89 -24.35 -9.05
CA ALA A 386 15.70 -23.59 -8.64
C ALA A 386 14.36 -24.33 -8.88
N VAL A 387 14.34 -25.33 -9.77
CA VAL A 387 13.21 -26.20 -10.04
C VAL A 387 13.21 -27.38 -9.06
N HIS A 388 14.37 -28.02 -8.87
CA HIS A 388 14.58 -29.15 -7.98
C HIS A 388 14.38 -28.77 -6.49
N ASP A 389 15.01 -27.70 -6.03
CA ASP A 389 14.98 -27.24 -4.64
C ASP A 389 13.73 -26.42 -4.31
N ASN A 390 12.79 -26.32 -5.25
CA ASN A 390 11.56 -25.57 -5.06
C ASN A 390 10.61 -26.33 -4.12
N ALA A 391 10.59 -25.93 -2.86
CA ALA A 391 9.63 -26.44 -1.86
C ALA A 391 8.15 -26.36 -2.29
N LYS A 392 7.82 -25.58 -3.34
CA LYS A 392 6.45 -25.48 -3.90
C LYS A 392 6.26 -26.09 -5.28
N LYS A 393 7.25 -26.82 -5.84
CA LYS A 393 7.20 -27.48 -7.16
C LYS A 393 6.48 -26.63 -8.21
N ARG A 394 6.97 -25.40 -8.42
CA ARG A 394 6.26 -24.36 -9.20
C ARG A 394 6.45 -24.50 -10.71
N PHE A 395 7.46 -25.24 -11.12
CA PHE A 395 7.98 -25.29 -12.47
C PHE A 395 8.22 -26.73 -12.88
N GLU A 396 8.16 -26.97 -14.18
CA GLU A 396 8.57 -28.22 -14.81
C GLU A 396 9.60 -27.92 -15.90
N LEU A 397 10.61 -28.77 -15.98
CA LEU A 397 11.64 -28.78 -17.02
C LEU A 397 11.48 -30.05 -17.85
N THR A 398 11.68 -29.92 -19.15
CA THR A 398 11.79 -31.06 -20.07
C THR A 398 12.82 -30.76 -21.16
N SER A 399 13.30 -31.80 -21.82
CA SER A 399 14.14 -31.69 -23.01
C SER A 399 13.33 -32.11 -24.23
N GLY A 400 13.50 -31.41 -25.35
CA GLY A 400 12.91 -31.82 -26.61
C GLY A 400 13.57 -31.18 -27.83
N SER A 401 12.89 -31.17 -28.97
CA SER A 401 13.37 -30.52 -30.19
C SER A 401 13.31 -28.99 -30.10
N ASP A 402 13.88 -28.30 -31.08
CA ASP A 402 13.72 -26.85 -31.24
C ASP A 402 12.25 -26.44 -31.48
N ALA A 403 11.42 -27.37 -31.99
CA ALA A 403 10.03 -27.11 -32.35
C ALA A 403 9.04 -27.48 -31.23
N SER A 404 9.35 -28.51 -30.45
CA SER A 404 8.42 -29.05 -29.45
C SER A 404 9.12 -29.66 -28.25
N PRO A 405 8.62 -29.42 -27.02
CA PRO A 405 9.08 -30.12 -25.82
C PRO A 405 8.67 -31.60 -25.77
N ALA A 406 7.80 -32.05 -26.68
CA ALA A 406 7.31 -33.43 -26.75
C ALA A 406 8.12 -34.33 -27.70
N ASP A 407 8.94 -33.75 -28.58
CA ASP A 407 9.79 -34.49 -29.50
C ASP A 407 11.12 -34.81 -28.83
N GLU A 408 11.83 -35.86 -29.26
CA GLU A 408 13.19 -36.10 -28.77
C GLU A 408 14.17 -35.00 -29.22
N GLY A 409 14.99 -34.51 -28.29
CA GLY A 409 16.02 -33.53 -28.57
C GLY A 409 16.69 -33.00 -27.30
N THR A 410 17.67 -32.11 -27.50
CA THR A 410 18.50 -31.57 -26.41
C THR A 410 18.10 -30.16 -25.96
N CYS A 411 17.08 -29.56 -26.58
CA CYS A 411 16.63 -28.21 -26.24
C CYS A 411 15.85 -28.23 -24.93
N ARG A 412 16.21 -27.36 -23.99
CA ARG A 412 15.54 -27.30 -22.67
C ARG A 412 14.33 -26.37 -22.72
N TRP A 413 13.21 -26.85 -22.19
CA TRP A 413 11.93 -26.15 -22.10
C TRP A 413 11.48 -26.04 -20.65
N ILE A 414 10.91 -24.89 -20.28
CA ILE A 414 10.41 -24.62 -18.93
C ILE A 414 8.97 -24.10 -18.97
N ARG A 415 8.14 -24.52 -18.01
CA ARG A 415 6.81 -23.94 -17.77
C ARG A 415 6.54 -23.74 -16.29
N ALA A 416 5.58 -22.86 -15.97
CA ALA A 416 4.95 -22.88 -14.66
C ALA A 416 3.81 -23.91 -14.66
N VAL A 417 3.64 -24.65 -13.56
CA VAL A 417 2.63 -25.72 -13.45
C VAL A 417 1.20 -25.15 -13.28
N GLN A 418 1.10 -23.94 -12.75
CA GLN A 418 -0.16 -23.25 -12.44
C GLN A 418 0.05 -21.73 -12.34
N GLY A 419 -1.06 -20.98 -12.23
CA GLY A 419 -1.07 -19.58 -11.82
C GLY A 419 -1.01 -18.56 -12.96
N HIS A 420 -1.27 -19.00 -14.19
CA HIS A 420 -1.20 -18.19 -15.40
C HIS A 420 -2.29 -17.10 -15.45
N SER A 421 -1.94 -15.99 -16.10
CA SER A 421 -2.86 -14.99 -16.65
C SER A 421 -2.64 -14.80 -18.16
N ILE A 422 -1.89 -15.70 -18.79
CA ILE A 422 -1.57 -15.65 -20.21
C ILE A 422 -2.69 -16.36 -20.96
N ALA A 423 -3.35 -15.65 -21.87
CA ALA A 423 -4.51 -16.18 -22.61
C ALA A 423 -4.15 -17.36 -23.52
N ALA A 424 -2.91 -17.39 -24.04
CA ALA A 424 -2.42 -18.46 -24.89
C ALA A 424 -2.22 -19.79 -24.16
N VAL A 425 -2.17 -19.81 -22.82
CA VAL A 425 -1.96 -21.03 -22.03
C VAL A 425 -3.31 -21.64 -21.67
N THR A 426 -3.66 -22.72 -22.34
CA THR A 426 -4.97 -23.38 -22.26
C THR A 426 -4.89 -24.88 -21.97
N ASP A 427 -3.74 -25.52 -22.19
CA ASP A 427 -3.57 -26.98 -22.16
C ASP A 427 -2.59 -27.42 -21.07
N LEU A 428 -2.90 -27.09 -19.83
CA LEU A 428 -2.07 -27.51 -18.70
C LEU A 428 -2.44 -28.95 -18.31
N SER A 429 -1.42 -29.75 -17.97
CA SER A 429 -1.58 -31.15 -17.56
C SER A 429 -2.20 -31.25 -16.16
N HIS A 430 -3.47 -30.87 -16.03
CA HIS A 430 -4.24 -30.96 -14.78
C HIS A 430 -5.16 -32.17 -14.82
N THR A 431 -5.42 -32.77 -13.65
CA THR A 431 -6.39 -33.84 -13.50
C THR A 431 -7.75 -33.25 -13.20
N SER A 432 -8.72 -33.44 -14.10
CA SER A 432 -10.11 -33.03 -13.87
C SER A 432 -10.72 -33.81 -12.72
N LEU A 433 -11.34 -33.09 -11.78
CA LEU A 433 -12.12 -33.67 -10.71
C LEU A 433 -13.54 -33.98 -11.19
N SER A 434 -14.11 -35.02 -10.60
CA SER A 434 -15.47 -35.48 -10.78
C SER A 434 -16.00 -35.99 -9.44
N PRO A 435 -17.33 -36.12 -9.28
CA PRO A 435 -17.90 -36.75 -8.09
C PRO A 435 -17.33 -38.16 -7.80
N ALA A 436 -16.84 -38.88 -8.81
CA ALA A 436 -16.29 -40.23 -8.67
C ALA A 436 -14.84 -40.27 -8.17
N ASN A 437 -14.00 -39.27 -8.46
CA ASN A 437 -12.58 -39.27 -8.10
C ASN A 437 -12.20 -38.20 -7.07
N VAL A 438 -13.13 -37.33 -6.64
CA VAL A 438 -12.84 -36.24 -5.71
C VAL A 438 -12.28 -36.76 -4.38
N GLY A 439 -12.75 -37.90 -3.89
CA GLY A 439 -12.27 -38.55 -2.67
C GLY A 439 -10.83 -39.08 -2.76
N GLU A 440 -10.32 -39.34 -3.97
CA GLU A 440 -8.92 -39.73 -4.19
C GLU A 440 -7.97 -38.52 -4.06
N HIS A 441 -8.51 -37.30 -4.16
CA HIS A 441 -7.72 -36.07 -4.24
C HIS A 441 -7.92 -35.11 -3.07
N LEU A 442 -9.08 -35.14 -2.41
CA LEU A 442 -9.47 -34.28 -1.29
C LEU A 442 -9.99 -35.11 -0.12
N ALA A 443 -9.50 -34.79 1.07
CA ALA A 443 -9.99 -35.41 2.30
C ALA A 443 -11.47 -35.05 2.54
N GLU A 444 -12.19 -36.01 3.11
CA GLU A 444 -13.56 -35.82 3.57
C GLU A 444 -13.56 -35.42 5.05
N GLU A 445 -14.30 -34.37 5.39
CA GLU A 445 -14.54 -33.96 6.78
C GLU A 445 -16.00 -33.57 6.92
N ASN A 446 -16.70 -34.16 7.89
CA ASN A 446 -18.14 -33.97 8.12
C ASN A 446 -19.00 -34.24 6.87
N GLY A 447 -18.66 -35.25 6.08
CA GLY A 447 -19.40 -35.62 4.87
C GLY A 447 -19.13 -34.74 3.65
N MET A 448 -18.09 -33.90 3.69
CA MET A 448 -17.78 -32.92 2.64
C MET A 448 -16.32 -33.04 2.18
N HIS A 449 -16.12 -33.13 0.87
CA HIS A 449 -14.80 -32.93 0.25
C HIS A 449 -14.55 -31.44 0.07
N TYR A 450 -13.53 -30.90 0.74
CA TYR A 450 -13.30 -29.46 0.75
C TYR A 450 -11.93 -29.02 0.22
N ALA A 451 -11.89 -27.78 -0.26
CA ALA A 451 -10.65 -27.07 -0.56
C ALA A 451 -10.68 -25.68 0.08
N ILE A 452 -9.52 -25.18 0.50
CA ILE A 452 -9.42 -23.95 1.30
C ILE A 452 -8.90 -22.79 0.45
N HIS A 453 -9.63 -21.67 0.44
CA HIS A 453 -9.12 -20.38 -0.03
C HIS A 453 -8.65 -19.53 1.15
N GLY A 454 -7.36 -19.19 1.19
CA GLY A 454 -6.83 -18.27 2.19
C GLY A 454 -6.85 -16.83 1.69
N THR A 455 -7.46 -15.94 2.47
CA THR A 455 -7.55 -14.50 2.18
C THR A 455 -7.33 -13.68 3.45
N ASP A 456 -7.33 -12.35 3.34
CA ASP A 456 -7.37 -11.45 4.49
C ASP A 456 -8.80 -10.95 4.75
N GLU A 457 -9.02 -10.36 5.93
CA GLU A 457 -10.32 -9.88 6.39
C GLU A 457 -10.97 -8.87 5.43
N HIS A 458 -10.18 -7.95 4.89
CA HIS A 458 -10.68 -6.94 3.96
C HIS A 458 -11.14 -7.56 2.64
N ALA A 459 -10.32 -8.44 2.04
CA ALA A 459 -10.71 -9.15 0.84
C ALA A 459 -11.90 -10.10 1.09
N PHE A 460 -12.05 -10.64 2.30
CA PHE A 460 -13.23 -11.42 2.66
C PHE A 460 -14.52 -10.58 2.67
N GLU A 461 -14.49 -9.33 3.18
CA GLU A 461 -15.63 -8.41 3.08
C GLU A 461 -16.02 -8.12 1.62
N GLN A 462 -15.05 -8.00 0.72
CA GLN A 462 -15.32 -7.84 -0.71
C GLN A 462 -15.93 -9.10 -1.34
N ILE A 463 -15.47 -10.28 -0.93
CA ILE A 463 -16.04 -11.57 -1.35
C ILE A 463 -17.50 -11.65 -0.90
N LEU A 464 -17.80 -11.32 0.36
CA LEU A 464 -19.17 -11.23 0.89
C LEU A 464 -20.03 -10.25 0.09
N ALA A 465 -19.54 -9.03 -0.14
CA ALA A 465 -20.26 -7.99 -0.87
C ALA A 465 -20.53 -8.38 -2.33
N SER A 466 -19.62 -9.11 -2.97
CA SER A 466 -19.78 -9.58 -4.34
C SER A 466 -20.57 -10.89 -4.46
N GLY A 467 -20.77 -11.61 -3.36
CA GLY A 467 -21.45 -12.90 -3.31
C GLY A 467 -20.65 -14.07 -3.89
N ALA A 468 -19.38 -13.87 -4.27
CA ALA A 468 -18.59 -14.90 -4.93
C ALA A 468 -17.07 -14.71 -4.75
N LEU A 469 -16.34 -15.83 -4.78
CA LEU A 469 -14.89 -15.86 -4.91
C LEU A 469 -14.51 -15.74 -6.39
N LYS A 470 -13.63 -14.80 -6.76
CA LYS A 470 -13.30 -14.53 -8.18
C LYS A 470 -11.87 -14.91 -8.53
N ARG A 471 -11.64 -15.36 -9.78
CA ARG A 471 -10.29 -15.65 -10.33
C ARG A 471 -9.41 -14.41 -10.48
N MET A 472 -10.01 -13.21 -10.37
CA MET A 472 -9.37 -11.92 -10.58
C MET A 472 -8.70 -11.89 -11.96
N ARG A 473 -7.39 -11.60 -12.04
CA ARG A 473 -6.64 -11.58 -13.30
C ARG A 473 -6.08 -12.93 -13.72
N ARG A 474 -6.32 -14.00 -12.96
CA ARG A 474 -5.80 -15.34 -13.28
C ARG A 474 -6.81 -16.11 -14.13
N ASN A 475 -6.35 -17.18 -14.78
CA ASN A 475 -7.22 -18.06 -15.55
C ASN A 475 -8.17 -18.87 -14.62
N GLN A 476 -7.74 -19.20 -13.41
CA GLN A 476 -8.50 -20.00 -12.42
C GLN A 476 -8.35 -19.44 -11.00
N ILE A 477 -9.33 -19.72 -10.14
CA ILE A 477 -9.30 -19.57 -8.68
C ILE A 477 -8.39 -20.65 -8.10
N HIS A 478 -7.53 -20.29 -7.14
CA HIS A 478 -6.59 -21.21 -6.49
C HIS A 478 -7.06 -21.58 -5.08
N LEU A 479 -7.12 -22.88 -4.81
CA LEU A 479 -7.52 -23.45 -3.53
C LEU A 479 -6.47 -24.47 -3.05
N ALA A 480 -6.30 -24.59 -1.74
CA ALA A 480 -5.42 -25.58 -1.11
C ALA A 480 -6.22 -26.84 -0.74
N LYS A 481 -5.60 -28.03 -0.83
CA LYS A 481 -6.23 -29.31 -0.45
C LYS A 481 -6.55 -29.46 1.05
N GLY A 482 -6.02 -28.58 1.89
CA GLY A 482 -6.20 -28.66 3.33
C GLY A 482 -5.47 -27.54 4.08
N ARG A 483 -5.51 -27.61 5.40
CA ARG A 483 -4.98 -26.57 6.30
C ARG A 483 -3.46 -26.41 6.17
N PRO A 484 -2.93 -25.19 6.37
CA PRO A 484 -1.48 -24.99 6.49
C PRO A 484 -0.92 -25.86 7.64
N GLY A 485 0.04 -26.74 7.34
CA GLY A 485 0.70 -27.60 8.33
C GLY A 485 0.16 -29.02 8.47
N ALA A 486 -0.91 -29.39 7.77
CA ALA A 486 -1.32 -30.79 7.65
C ALA A 486 -0.25 -31.59 6.87
N SER A 487 0.07 -32.80 7.36
CA SER A 487 1.13 -33.65 6.81
C SER A 487 0.95 -33.89 5.30
N GLY A 488 2.01 -33.67 4.52
CA GLY A 488 2.00 -33.87 3.05
C GLY A 488 1.39 -32.74 2.22
N ILE A 489 0.83 -31.68 2.82
CA ILE A 489 0.19 -30.57 2.08
C ILE A 489 1.14 -29.37 1.96
N ILE A 490 1.63 -29.12 0.73
CA ILE A 490 2.37 -27.90 0.39
C ILE A 490 1.37 -26.74 0.35
N SER A 491 1.17 -26.05 1.48
CA SER A 491 0.25 -24.92 1.54
C SER A 491 0.70 -23.77 0.61
N GLY A 492 -0.08 -23.54 -0.44
CA GLY A 492 0.05 -22.39 -1.34
C GLY A 492 -0.32 -21.06 -0.68
N MET A 493 -0.83 -21.11 0.55
CA MET A 493 -1.37 -19.99 1.29
C MET A 493 -0.27 -19.04 1.79
N ARG A 494 -0.57 -17.73 1.82
CA ARG A 494 0.37 -16.73 2.32
C ARG A 494 0.31 -16.72 3.85
N ARG A 495 1.46 -16.53 4.53
CA ARG A 495 1.54 -16.42 6.00
C ARG A 495 0.67 -15.31 6.62
N ARG A 496 0.13 -14.40 5.81
CA ARG A 496 -0.72 -13.27 6.23
C ARG A 496 -2.22 -13.51 6.01
N CYS A 497 -2.63 -14.71 5.63
CA CYS A 497 -4.06 -15.02 5.50
C CYS A 497 -4.69 -15.07 6.89
N THR A 498 -5.67 -14.20 7.13
CA THR A 498 -6.43 -14.14 8.39
C THR A 498 -7.82 -14.74 8.28
N ARG A 499 -8.23 -15.15 7.07
CA ARG A 499 -9.52 -15.80 6.78
C ARG A 499 -9.31 -17.03 5.91
N LEU A 500 -9.96 -18.13 6.28
CA LEU A 500 -9.91 -19.41 5.56
C LEU A 500 -11.32 -19.78 5.11
N LEU A 501 -11.59 -19.73 3.81
CA LEU A 501 -12.87 -20.11 3.23
C LEU A 501 -12.82 -21.59 2.85
N TYR A 502 -13.74 -22.38 3.39
CA TYR A 502 -13.87 -23.81 3.11
C TYR A 502 -14.89 -23.99 1.98
N VAL A 503 -14.40 -24.31 0.80
CA VAL A 503 -15.21 -24.57 -0.40
C VAL A 503 -15.63 -26.02 -0.42
N ASP A 504 -16.93 -26.27 -0.52
CA ASP A 504 -17.53 -27.59 -0.76
C ASP A 504 -17.35 -27.95 -2.24
N VAL A 505 -16.29 -28.71 -2.52
CA VAL A 505 -15.96 -29.12 -3.90
C VAL A 505 -16.91 -30.21 -4.38
N GLY A 506 -17.34 -31.10 -3.49
CA GLY A 506 -18.28 -32.17 -3.82
C GLY A 506 -19.62 -31.63 -4.33
N ARG A 507 -20.20 -30.67 -3.59
CA ARG A 507 -21.45 -30.00 -4.01
C ARG A 507 -21.26 -29.21 -5.30
N ALA A 508 -20.15 -28.48 -5.45
CA ALA A 508 -19.91 -27.70 -6.65
C ALA A 508 -19.76 -28.60 -7.90
N LEU A 509 -19.10 -29.77 -7.77
CA LEU A 509 -18.99 -30.76 -8.84
C LEU A 509 -20.36 -31.37 -9.20
N ALA A 510 -21.21 -31.64 -8.21
CA ALA A 510 -22.57 -32.14 -8.44
C ALA A 510 -23.43 -31.12 -9.23
N ASP A 511 -23.20 -29.83 -9.00
CA ASP A 511 -23.84 -28.73 -9.74
C ASP A 511 -23.14 -28.43 -11.09
N GLY A 512 -22.16 -29.23 -11.50
CA GLY A 512 -21.46 -29.11 -12.78
C GLY A 512 -20.37 -28.04 -12.84
N VAL A 513 -19.91 -27.52 -11.70
CA VAL A 513 -18.79 -26.58 -11.66
C VAL A 513 -17.47 -27.33 -11.87
N PRO A 514 -16.65 -26.98 -12.86
CA PRO A 514 -15.40 -27.69 -13.12
C PRO A 514 -14.35 -27.38 -12.05
N PHE A 515 -13.65 -28.42 -11.62
CA PHE A 515 -12.46 -28.31 -10.78
C PHE A 515 -11.36 -29.22 -11.32
N ASP A 516 -10.12 -28.75 -11.20
CA ASP A 516 -8.93 -29.52 -11.58
C ASP A 516 -7.93 -29.55 -10.43
N VAL A 517 -7.08 -30.58 -10.41
CA VAL A 517 -5.91 -30.66 -9.55
C VAL A 517 -4.66 -30.57 -10.42
N SER A 518 -3.84 -29.56 -10.15
CA SER A 518 -2.54 -29.43 -10.79
C SER A 518 -1.52 -30.46 -10.25
N PRO A 519 -0.45 -30.77 -11.01
CA PRO A 519 0.59 -31.73 -10.59
C PRO A 519 1.23 -31.45 -9.23
N ASN A 520 1.27 -30.18 -8.79
CA ASN A 520 1.77 -29.81 -7.46
C ASN A 520 0.70 -29.81 -6.36
N GLY A 521 -0.46 -30.40 -6.63
CA GLY A 521 -1.54 -30.61 -5.69
C GLY A 521 -2.39 -29.37 -5.40
N VAL A 522 -2.28 -28.28 -6.17
CA VAL A 522 -3.18 -27.13 -6.03
C VAL A 522 -4.49 -27.39 -6.75
N VAL A 523 -5.61 -27.12 -6.07
CA VAL A 523 -6.97 -27.27 -6.59
C VAL A 523 -7.34 -25.97 -7.31
N LEU A 524 -7.96 -26.10 -8.48
CA LEU A 524 -8.21 -25.01 -9.42
C LEU A 524 -9.65 -25.06 -9.89
N THR A 525 -10.29 -23.92 -10.07
CA THR A 525 -11.59 -23.83 -10.75
C THR A 525 -11.67 -22.54 -11.56
N PRO A 526 -12.18 -22.56 -12.80
CA PRO A 526 -12.47 -21.33 -13.53
C PRO A 526 -13.69 -20.58 -12.94
N GLY A 527 -14.48 -21.22 -12.06
CA GLY A 527 -15.77 -20.74 -11.59
C GLY A 527 -16.94 -21.32 -12.39
N VAL A 528 -18.13 -20.76 -12.22
CA VAL A 528 -19.34 -21.23 -12.90
C VAL A 528 -19.37 -20.69 -14.34
N GLY A 529 -19.36 -21.58 -15.34
CA GLY A 529 -19.29 -21.20 -16.75
C GLY A 529 -18.14 -20.22 -17.04
N ASP A 530 -18.41 -19.18 -17.81
CA ASP A 530 -17.43 -18.13 -18.15
C ASP A 530 -17.34 -16.98 -17.14
N SER A 531 -18.05 -17.07 -16.01
CA SER A 531 -18.17 -15.96 -15.05
C SER A 531 -16.86 -15.58 -14.37
N GLY A 532 -15.89 -16.50 -14.31
CA GLY A 532 -14.68 -16.32 -13.52
C GLY A 532 -14.93 -16.29 -12.00
N ALA A 533 -16.11 -16.72 -11.54
CA ALA A 533 -16.57 -16.57 -10.18
C ALA A 533 -17.17 -17.88 -9.63
N LEU A 534 -16.86 -18.18 -8.37
CA LEU A 534 -17.45 -19.26 -7.60
C LEU A 534 -18.38 -18.67 -6.53
N PRO A 535 -19.71 -18.84 -6.65
CA PRO A 535 -20.67 -18.34 -5.67
C PRO A 535 -20.38 -18.77 -4.23
N LEU A 536 -20.68 -17.88 -3.28
CA LEU A 536 -20.54 -18.17 -1.86
C LEU A 536 -21.46 -19.29 -1.35
N SER A 537 -22.48 -19.69 -2.13
CA SER A 537 -23.29 -20.87 -1.84
C SER A 537 -22.48 -22.18 -1.83
N TYR A 538 -21.30 -22.20 -2.46
CA TYR A 538 -20.35 -23.31 -2.42
C TYR A 538 -19.30 -23.16 -1.31
N VAL A 539 -19.33 -22.07 -0.54
CA VAL A 539 -18.48 -21.92 0.65
C VAL A 539 -19.27 -22.39 1.85
N ALA A 540 -18.89 -23.50 2.45
CA ALA A 540 -19.61 -24.06 3.61
C ALA A 540 -19.47 -23.13 4.83
N HIS A 541 -18.24 -22.74 5.15
CA HIS A 541 -17.95 -21.86 6.27
C HIS A 541 -16.61 -21.15 6.10
N VAL A 542 -16.35 -20.17 6.96
CA VAL A 542 -15.10 -19.41 7.03
C VAL A 542 -14.61 -19.36 8.47
N THR A 543 -13.31 -19.57 8.66
CA THR A 543 -12.66 -19.42 9.97
C THR A 543 -11.66 -18.27 9.98
N ASP A 544 -11.36 -17.76 11.17
CA ASP A 544 -10.16 -16.94 11.40
C ASP A 544 -8.88 -17.80 11.45
N ALA A 545 -7.74 -17.16 11.74
CA ALA A 545 -6.44 -17.82 11.81
C ALA A 545 -6.32 -18.77 13.01
N GLU A 546 -7.12 -18.55 14.05
CA GLU A 546 -7.23 -19.38 15.25
C GLU A 546 -8.21 -20.55 15.07
N GLY A 547 -8.86 -20.66 13.91
CA GLY A 547 -9.79 -21.73 13.56
C GLY A 547 -11.22 -21.51 14.08
N ARG A 548 -11.55 -20.33 14.61
CA ARG A 548 -12.91 -19.99 15.04
C ARG A 548 -13.75 -19.64 13.81
N GLN A 549 -14.94 -20.22 13.72
CA GLN A 549 -15.87 -19.91 12.64
C GLN A 549 -16.36 -18.46 12.76
N VAL A 550 -16.15 -17.68 11.70
CA VAL A 550 -16.56 -16.26 11.61
C VAL A 550 -17.71 -16.04 10.62
N TRP A 551 -17.99 -17.04 9.77
CA TRP A 551 -19.10 -17.02 8.83
C TRP A 551 -19.51 -18.44 8.46
N SER A 552 -20.79 -18.67 8.20
CA SER A 552 -21.30 -19.88 7.56
C SER A 552 -22.35 -19.54 6.53
N CYS A 553 -22.40 -20.32 5.45
CA CYS A 553 -23.50 -20.25 4.52
C CYS A 553 -24.76 -20.69 5.26
N HIS A 554 -25.76 -19.82 5.35
CA HIS A 554 -27.08 -20.22 5.85
C HIS A 554 -27.67 -21.13 4.79
N ALA A 555 -27.61 -22.45 5.01
CA ALA A 555 -28.47 -23.35 4.28
C ALA A 555 -29.90 -22.87 4.55
N SER A 556 -30.59 -22.42 3.51
CA SER A 556 -32.04 -22.36 3.58
C SER A 556 -32.50 -23.79 3.81
N THR A 557 -32.81 -24.12 5.06
CA THR A 557 -33.67 -25.25 5.39
C THR A 557 -34.97 -25.01 4.64
N GLN A 558 -35.18 -25.78 3.57
CA GLN A 558 -36.52 -26.22 3.19
C GLN A 558 -36.64 -27.67 3.60
#